data_AF-A0A0A0K495-F1
#
_entry.id   AF-A0A0A0K495-F1
#
_cell.length_a   1.000
_cell.length_b   1.000
_cell.length_c   1.000
_cell.angle_alpha   90.00
_cell.angle_beta   90.00
_cell.angle_gamma   90.00
#
_symmetry.space_group_name_H-M   'P 1'
#
loop_
_entity.id
_entity.type
_entity.pdbx_description
1 polymer ?
#
loop_
_entity_poly.entity_id
_entity_poly.type
_entity_poly.pdbx_seq_one_letter_code
_entity_poly.pdbx_strand_id
1 'polypeptide(L)'
;MAQDTPQTETDDVDVQPTQTVTAGGADANADVPQLSYEAARDELVDIVSRLENGQVGLEDSMGLWQRGEALAAHCAKWLDDAEAKLSD
;
A
#
# COMPACT_ATOMS: atom_id res chain seq x y z
N MET A 1 -39.11 43.12 -18.12
CA MET A 1 -37.88 43.10 -17.29
C MET A 1 -37.92 41.81 -16.48
N ALA A 2 -37.69 40.68 -17.14
CA ALA A 2 -37.62 39.36 -16.53
C ALA A 2 -36.15 39.13 -16.19
N GLN A 3 -35.83 38.99 -14.90
CA GLN A 3 -34.48 38.60 -14.48
C GLN A 3 -34.46 37.08 -14.42
N ASP A 4 -34.00 36.51 -15.54
CA ASP A 4 -33.58 35.12 -15.66
C ASP A 4 -32.36 34.93 -14.75
N THR A 5 -32.52 34.16 -13.68
CA THR A 5 -31.43 33.80 -12.77
C THR A 5 -30.99 32.39 -13.14
N PRO A 6 -29.76 32.17 -13.61
CA PRO A 6 -29.30 30.82 -13.92
C PRO A 6 -29.11 30.04 -12.62
N GLN A 7 -29.84 28.94 -12.45
CA GLN A 7 -29.54 27.99 -11.39
C GLN A 7 -28.27 27.22 -11.76
N THR A 8 -27.26 27.28 -10.89
CA THR A 8 -26.07 26.44 -10.98
C THR A 8 -26.48 25.01 -10.64
N GLU A 9 -26.64 24.19 -11.67
CA GLU A 9 -26.74 22.74 -11.58
C GLU A 9 -25.43 22.21 -10.98
N THR A 10 -25.51 21.72 -9.74
CA THR A 10 -24.41 21.01 -9.11
C THR A 10 -24.52 19.58 -9.59
N ASP A 11 -23.65 19.21 -10.53
CA ASP A 11 -23.50 17.83 -11.00
C ASP A 11 -22.98 17.01 -9.82
N ASP A 12 -23.88 16.25 -9.20
CA ASP A 12 -23.60 15.33 -8.10
C ASP A 12 -22.80 14.16 -8.68
N VAL A 13 -21.47 14.25 -8.60
CA VAL A 13 -20.59 13.13 -8.94
C VAL A 13 -20.86 12.03 -7.90
N ASP A 14 -21.66 11.05 -8.29
CA ASP A 14 -21.83 9.77 -7.61
C ASP A 14 -20.46 9.08 -7.52
N VAL A 15 -19.72 9.38 -6.45
CA VAL A 15 -18.52 8.65 -6.09
C VAL A 15 -18.99 7.29 -5.58
N GLN A 16 -19.15 6.35 -6.51
CA GLN A 16 -19.38 4.96 -6.14
C GLN A 16 -18.28 4.51 -5.18
N PRO A 17 -18.62 3.83 -4.07
CA PRO A 17 -17.63 3.25 -3.19
C PRO A 17 -16.82 2.26 -4.02
N THR A 18 -15.52 2.52 -4.15
CA THR A 18 -14.58 1.61 -4.80
C THR A 18 -14.72 0.25 -4.13
N GLN A 19 -15.13 -0.73 -4.93
CA GLN A 19 -15.24 -2.12 -4.49
C GLN A 19 -13.86 -2.53 -3.97
N THR A 20 -13.80 -2.80 -2.67
CA THR A 20 -12.68 -3.46 -2.04
C THR A 20 -12.53 -4.82 -2.71
N VAL A 21 -11.56 -4.92 -3.61
CA VAL A 21 -11.13 -6.20 -4.16
C VAL A 21 -10.40 -6.92 -3.02
N THR A 22 -11.16 -7.60 -2.18
CA THR A 22 -10.66 -8.66 -1.31
C THR A 22 -10.37 -9.87 -2.18
N ALA A 23 -9.23 -9.82 -2.88
CA ALA A 23 -8.67 -10.99 -3.53
C ALA A 23 -8.20 -11.96 -2.45
N GLY A 24 -9.00 -13.00 -2.23
CA GLY A 24 -8.69 -14.10 -1.35
C GLY A 24 -7.52 -14.93 -1.88
N GLY A 25 -6.52 -15.08 -1.03
CA GLY A 25 -5.50 -16.13 -1.03
C GLY A 25 -4.93 -16.13 0.38
N ALA A 26 -4.75 -17.31 1.00
CA ALA A 26 -4.05 -17.42 2.28
C ALA A 26 -2.79 -16.53 2.25
N ASP A 27 -2.62 -15.71 3.28
CA ASP A 27 -1.87 -14.45 3.22
C ASP A 27 -0.56 -14.60 2.46
N ALA A 28 -0.47 -14.02 1.25
CA ALA A 28 0.72 -14.10 0.40
C ALA A 28 1.99 -13.51 1.05
N ASN A 29 1.83 -12.89 2.22
CA ASN A 29 2.86 -12.29 3.06
C ASN A 29 2.92 -12.93 4.46
N ALA A 30 2.37 -14.14 4.64
CA ALA A 30 2.35 -14.87 5.93
C ALA A 30 3.74 -15.19 6.46
N ASP A 31 4.77 -15.14 5.61
CA ASP A 31 6.18 -15.35 5.92
C ASP A 31 6.87 -14.11 6.50
N VAL A 32 6.35 -12.91 6.19
CA VAL A 32 6.97 -11.63 6.53
C VAL A 32 7.23 -11.47 8.04
N PRO A 33 6.28 -11.80 8.95
CA PRO A 33 6.52 -11.68 10.40
C PRO A 33 7.69 -12.52 10.94
N GLN A 34 8.15 -13.51 10.19
CA GLN A 34 9.20 -14.46 10.56
C GLN A 34 10.57 -14.01 10.03
N LEU A 35 10.62 -12.99 9.17
CA LEU A 35 11.86 -12.46 8.63
C LEU A 35 12.63 -11.66 9.69
N SER A 36 13.95 -11.73 9.63
CA SER A 36 14.81 -10.77 10.33
C SER A 36 14.63 -9.38 9.71
N TYR A 37 14.97 -8.33 10.48
CA TYR A 37 14.95 -6.96 9.97
C TYR A 37 15.78 -6.80 8.69
N GLU A 38 17.00 -7.35 8.68
CA GLU A 38 17.91 -7.25 7.54
C GLU A 38 17.35 -7.96 6.31
N ALA A 39 16.79 -9.17 6.47
CA ALA A 39 16.17 -9.91 5.37
C ALA A 39 14.96 -9.16 4.79
N ALA A 40 14.09 -8.64 5.67
CA ALA A 40 12.92 -7.89 5.23
C ALA A 40 13.30 -6.57 4.52
N ARG A 41 14.32 -5.87 5.02
CA ARG A 41 14.84 -4.65 4.39
C ARG A 41 15.44 -4.93 3.03
N ASP A 42 16.28 -5.96 2.91
CA ASP A 42 16.97 -6.27 1.66
C ASP A 42 15.96 -6.68 0.58
N GLU A 43 14.95 -7.47 0.94
CA GLU A 43 13.87 -7.80 0.03
C GLU A 43 13.03 -6.58 -0.37
N LEU A 44 12.74 -5.67 0.58
CA LEU A 44 12.04 -4.43 0.28
C LEU A 44 12.81 -3.57 -0.73
N VAL A 45 14.14 -3.46 -0.60
CA VAL A 45 15.00 -2.75 -1.55
C VAL A 45 14.91 -3.36 -2.95
N ASP A 46 14.96 -4.70 -3.04
CA ASP A 46 14.83 -5.41 -4.32
C ASP A 46 13.45 -5.17 -4.98
N ILE A 47 12.39 -5.19 -4.19
CA ILE A 47 11.03 -4.91 -4.66
C ILE A 47 10.91 -3.48 -5.20
N VAL A 48 11.41 -2.48 -4.45
CA VAL A 48 11.40 -1.08 -4.89
C VAL A 48 12.16 -0.94 -6.20
N SER A 49 13.36 -1.52 -6.30
CA SER A 49 14.15 -1.48 -7.53
C SER A 49 13.39 -2.07 -8.74
N ARG A 50 12.70 -3.20 -8.55
CA ARG A 50 11.90 -3.84 -9.61
C ARG A 50 10.73 -2.98 -10.06
N LEU A 51 10.04 -2.34 -9.11
CA LEU A 51 8.93 -1.44 -9.41
C LEU A 51 9.41 -0.19 -10.17
N GLU A 52 10.52 0.42 -9.73
CA GLU A 52 11.10 1.61 -10.37
C GLU A 52 11.59 1.35 -11.80
N ASN A 53 12.09 0.14 -12.07
CA ASN A 53 12.52 -0.24 -13.42
C ASN A 53 11.34 -0.38 -14.41
N GLY A 54 10.11 -0.54 -13.92
CA GLY A 54 8.90 -0.57 -14.75
C GLY A 54 8.82 -1.73 -15.75
N GLN A 55 9.60 -2.79 -15.55
CA GLN A 55 9.68 -3.95 -16.46
C GLN A 55 8.69 -5.08 -16.10
N VAL A 56 7.87 -4.89 -15.08
CA VAL A 56 6.91 -5.87 -14.56
C VAL A 56 5.50 -5.57 -15.07
N GLY A 57 4.72 -6.62 -15.32
CA GLY A 57 3.31 -6.46 -15.69
C GLY A 57 2.49 -5.80 -14.57
N LEU A 58 1.30 -5.30 -14.89
CA LEU A 58 0.44 -4.61 -13.91
C LEU A 58 0.08 -5.51 -12.71
N GLU A 59 -0.32 -6.75 -12.96
CA GLU A 59 -0.71 -7.70 -11.91
C GLU A 59 0.48 -8.05 -11.00
N ASP A 60 1.66 -8.30 -11.59
CA ASP A 60 2.89 -8.52 -10.84
C ASP A 60 3.30 -7.27 -10.03
N SER A 61 3.11 -6.08 -10.59
CA SER A 61 3.41 -4.81 -9.91
C SER A 61 2.51 -4.61 -8.68
N MET A 62 1.23 -5.01 -8.76
CA MET A 62 0.32 -4.98 -7.62
C MET A 62 0.77 -5.95 -6.52
N GLY A 63 1.20 -7.17 -6.88
CA GLY A 63 1.73 -8.13 -5.91
C GLY A 63 3.02 -7.66 -5.25
N LEU A 64 3.95 -7.09 -6.03
CA LEU A 64 5.18 -6.49 -5.53
C LEU A 64 4.89 -5.33 -4.57
N TRP A 65 3.95 -4.46 -4.91
CA TRP A 65 3.53 -3.37 -4.03
C TRP A 65 2.96 -3.89 -2.71
N GLN A 66 2.01 -4.85 -2.74
CA GLN A 66 1.41 -5.42 -1.53
C GLN A 66 2.46 -6.09 -0.62
N ARG A 67 3.44 -6.79 -1.21
CA ARG A 67 4.55 -7.38 -0.45
C ARG A 67 5.47 -6.31 0.12
N GLY A 68 5.79 -5.28 -0.65
CA GLY A 68 6.56 -4.13 -0.19
C GLY A 68 5.93 -3.44 1.02
N GLU A 69 4.62 -3.21 0.99
CA GLU A 69 3.88 -2.63 2.13
C GLU A 69 3.96 -3.52 3.38
N ALA A 70 3.83 -4.84 3.23
CA ALA A 70 3.94 -5.78 4.35
C ALA A 70 5.35 -5.76 4.96
N LEU A 71 6.39 -5.76 4.13
CA LEU A 71 7.79 -5.70 4.57
C LEU A 71 8.11 -4.37 5.28
N ALA A 72 7.61 -3.26 4.73
CA ALA A 72 7.79 -1.93 5.32
C ALA A 72 7.14 -1.85 6.71
N ALA A 73 5.91 -2.34 6.85
CA ALA A 73 5.21 -2.39 8.14
C ALA A 73 5.96 -3.25 9.17
N HIS A 74 6.51 -4.39 8.77
CA HIS A 74 7.33 -5.24 9.64
C HIS A 74 8.61 -4.54 10.09
N CYS A 75 9.32 -3.89 9.15
CA CYS A 75 10.54 -3.14 9.47
C CYS A 75 10.25 -2.01 10.45
N ALA A 76 9.18 -1.24 10.24
CA ALA A 76 8.76 -0.17 11.14
C ALA A 76 8.48 -0.70 12.55
N LYS A 77 7.69 -1.78 12.66
CA LYS A 77 7.40 -2.41 13.95
C LYS A 77 8.66 -2.85 14.69
N TRP A 78 9.63 -3.42 13.98
CA TRP A 78 10.88 -3.86 14.58
C TRP A 78 11.67 -2.70 15.19
N LEU A 79 11.72 -1.56 14.49
CA LEU A 79 12.38 -0.34 14.96
C LEU A 79 11.65 0.28 16.15
N ASP A 80 10.31 0.34 16.11
CA ASP A 80 9.49 0.83 17.23
C ASP A 80 9.73 0.02 18.51
N ASP A 81 9.74 -1.32 18.38
CA ASP A 81 10.00 -2.23 19.51
C ASP A 81 11.44 -2.08 20.05
N ALA A 82 12.41 -1.74 19.19
CA ALA A 82 13.79 -1.52 19.58
C ALA A 82 13.95 -0.18 20.32
N GLU A 83 13.32 0.88 19.83
CA GLU A 83 13.31 2.21 20.47
C GLU A 83 12.64 2.18 21.83
N ALA A 84 11.51 1.48 21.95
CA ALA A 84 10.79 1.32 23.22
C ALA A 84 11.67 0.70 24.32
N LYS A 85 12.55 -0.25 23.99
CA LYS A 85 13.48 -0.88 24.95
C LYS A 85 14.61 0.04 25.41
N LEU A 86 14.93 1.08 24.64
CA LEU A 86 15.97 2.05 25.00
C LEU A 86 15.45 3.16 25.92
N SER A 87 14.12 3.32 25.99
CA SER A 87 13.45 4.39 26.74
C SER A 87 12.89 3.94 28.10
N ASP A 88 13.16 2.70 28.51
CA ASP A 88 12.87 2.10 29.83
C ASP A 88 14.13 2.09 30.70
#